data_AF-A0A952BBA1-F1
#
_entry.id   AF-A0A952BBA1-F1
#
_cell.length_a   1.000
_cell.length_b   1.000
_cell.length_c   1.000
_cell.angle_alpha   90.00
_cell.angle_beta   90.00
_cell.angle_gamma   90.00
#
_symmetry.space_group_name_H-M   'P 1'
#
loop_
_entity.id
_entity.type
_entity.pdbx_description
1 polymer ?
#
loop_
_entity_poly.entity_id
_entity_poly.type
_entity_poly.pdbx_seq_one_letter_code
_entity_poly.pdbx_strand_id
1 'polypeptide(L)'
;MFRRPHFLLLLAAALVPPLAVTAGAKEPVTYSRIIHSGNMVADKPIEIALDLNGVKLDAITFSGNEAVVVVWNRTPVGVTAHVGIALYDEQDQLIAAESDSQSIKRTLSKIKPGKAVNLKIKFKKFIPDFKNIAHYKLVFVTKN
;
A
#
# COMPACT_ATOMS: atom_id res chain seq x y z
N MET A 1 14.37 -61.48 -58.71
CA MET A 1 15.27 -60.30 -58.73
C MET A 1 14.74 -59.28 -57.74
N PHE A 2 15.65 -58.65 -57.00
CA PHE A 2 15.45 -57.75 -55.87
C PHE A 2 14.52 -56.55 -56.13
N ARG A 3 13.71 -56.17 -55.13
CA ARG A 3 13.82 -54.92 -54.33
C ARG A 3 12.52 -54.64 -53.54
N ARG A 4 12.56 -54.81 -52.21
CA ARG A 4 11.92 -53.87 -51.26
C ARG A 4 12.68 -52.51 -51.38
N PRO A 5 12.32 -51.36 -50.75
CA PRO A 5 11.40 -51.16 -49.60
C PRO A 5 10.62 -49.82 -49.60
N HIS A 6 9.91 -49.60 -48.48
CA HIS A 6 9.61 -48.34 -47.76
C HIS A 6 8.12 -47.97 -47.69
N PHE A 7 7.52 -48.15 -46.51
CA PHE A 7 7.49 -47.17 -45.41
C PHE A 7 6.59 -45.98 -45.75
N LEU A 8 5.32 -46.07 -45.34
CA LEU A 8 4.54 -44.89 -45.03
C LEU A 8 3.67 -45.20 -43.81
N LEU A 9 4.30 -45.02 -42.66
CA LEU A 9 3.65 -44.64 -41.41
C LEU A 9 2.82 -43.38 -41.69
N LEU A 10 1.50 -43.50 -41.71
CA LEU A 10 0.62 -42.35 -41.51
C LEU A 10 0.11 -42.42 -40.07
N LEU A 11 0.96 -41.82 -39.24
CA LEU A 11 0.74 -41.44 -37.86
C LEU A 11 -0.58 -40.64 -37.78
N ALA A 12 -1.65 -41.28 -37.33
CA ALA A 12 -2.88 -40.60 -36.94
C ALA A 12 -2.63 -39.86 -35.61
N ALA A 13 -1.91 -38.74 -35.67
CA ALA A 13 -1.85 -37.80 -34.57
C ALA A 13 -3.19 -37.06 -34.53
N ALA A 14 -4.05 -37.46 -33.58
CA ALA A 14 -5.27 -36.75 -33.25
C ALA A 14 -4.94 -35.28 -32.97
N LEU A 15 -5.46 -34.38 -33.83
CA LEU A 15 -5.55 -32.96 -33.51
C LEU A 15 -6.56 -32.79 -32.37
N VAL A 16 -6.08 -32.86 -31.13
CA VAL A 16 -6.76 -32.20 -30.03
C VAL A 16 -6.25 -30.76 -30.05
N PRO A 17 -7.07 -29.76 -30.40
CA PRO A 17 -6.63 -28.38 -30.26
C PRO A 17 -6.30 -28.14 -28.77
N PRO A 18 -5.15 -27.52 -28.44
CA PRO A 18 -4.95 -27.07 -27.08
C PRO A 18 -6.05 -26.05 -26.81
N LEU A 19 -6.99 -26.40 -25.93
CA LEU A 19 -7.79 -25.41 -25.23
C LEU A 19 -6.78 -24.47 -24.57
N ALA A 20 -6.57 -23.32 -25.21
CA ALA A 20 -5.81 -22.24 -24.63
C ALA A 20 -6.57 -21.87 -23.35
N VAL A 21 -6.10 -22.42 -22.23
CA VAL A 21 -6.43 -21.94 -20.90
C VAL A 21 -5.88 -20.53 -20.90
N THR A 22 -6.73 -19.56 -21.26
CA THR A 22 -6.49 -18.17 -20.95
C THR A 22 -6.63 -18.07 -19.44
N ALA A 23 -5.58 -18.51 -18.73
CA ALA A 23 -5.36 -18.14 -17.36
C ALA A 23 -5.35 -16.61 -17.41
N GLY A 24 -6.46 -15.99 -16.99
CA GLY A 24 -6.63 -14.55 -17.00
C GLY A 24 -5.38 -13.95 -16.37
N ALA A 25 -4.54 -13.34 -17.18
CA ALA A 25 -3.32 -12.71 -16.73
C ALA A 25 -3.79 -11.60 -15.77
N LYS A 26 -3.70 -11.85 -14.47
CA LYS A 26 -3.94 -10.82 -13.48
C LYS A 26 -2.87 -9.77 -13.74
N GLU A 27 -3.28 -8.57 -14.11
CA GLU A 27 -2.37 -7.45 -14.26
C GLU A 27 -1.48 -7.34 -13.01
N PRO A 28 -0.17 -7.07 -13.17
CA PRO A 28 0.73 -6.96 -12.04
C PRO A 28 0.29 -5.81 -11.14
N VAL A 29 -0.11 -6.14 -9.92
CA VAL A 29 -0.43 -5.14 -8.92
C VAL A 29 0.86 -4.40 -8.55
N THR A 30 0.94 -3.13 -8.93
CA THR A 30 2.10 -2.29 -8.58
C THR A 30 1.90 -1.70 -7.19
N TYR A 31 2.77 -2.09 -6.25
CA TYR A 31 2.84 -1.50 -4.92
C TYR A 31 3.97 -0.48 -4.88
N SER A 32 3.67 0.72 -4.41
CA SER A 32 4.69 1.75 -4.17
C SER A 32 4.78 2.01 -2.67
N ARG A 33 5.99 2.22 -2.14
CA ARG A 33 6.22 2.43 -0.70
C ARG A 33 7.17 3.59 -0.47
N ILE A 34 6.87 4.41 0.54
CA ILE A 34 7.80 5.40 1.09
C ILE A 34 7.83 5.30 2.62
N ILE A 35 8.98 5.63 3.20
CA ILE A 35 9.19 5.73 4.64
C ILE A 35 9.59 7.17 4.93
N HIS A 36 8.97 7.77 5.94
CA HIS A 36 9.24 9.13 6.37
C HIS A 36 9.38 9.16 7.89
N SER A 37 10.25 10.02 8.40
CA SER A 37 10.45 10.24 9.83
C SER A 37 10.48 11.72 10.14
N GLY A 38 9.99 12.09 11.31
CA GLY A 38 9.98 13.47 11.77
C GLY A 38 9.88 13.55 13.28
N ASN A 39 10.17 14.74 13.82
CA ASN A 39 9.96 15.03 15.23
C ASN A 39 8.46 15.06 15.52
N MET A 40 8.06 14.51 16.68
CA MET A 40 6.67 14.51 17.09
C MET A 40 6.33 15.85 17.72
N VAL A 41 5.25 16.46 17.25
CA VAL A 41 4.66 17.67 17.84
C VAL A 41 3.16 17.45 17.95
N ALA A 42 2.65 17.45 19.18
CA ALA A 42 1.23 17.28 19.45
C ALA A 42 0.43 18.52 18.99
N ASP A 43 -0.80 18.28 18.53
CA ASP A 43 -1.81 19.24 18.13
C ASP A 43 -1.37 20.27 17.06
N LYS A 44 -0.27 20.00 16.36
CA LYS A 44 0.20 20.80 15.24
C LYS A 44 0.32 19.94 13.98
N PRO A 45 -0.10 20.46 12.81
CA PRO A 45 0.16 19.79 11.55
C PRO A 45 1.66 19.84 11.25
N ILE A 46 2.21 18.69 10.92
CA ILE A 46 3.58 18.52 10.43
C ILE A 46 3.47 18.26 8.94
N GLU A 47 4.03 19.17 8.15
CA GLU A 47 4.08 19.03 6.69
C GLU A 47 5.03 17.90 6.31
N ILE A 48 4.56 17.00 5.44
CA ILE A 48 5.34 15.90 4.88
C ILE A 48 5.63 16.19 3.41
N ALA A 49 4.62 16.64 2.67
CA ALA A 49 4.68 17.01 1.26
C ALA A 49 5.37 16.00 0.33
N LEU A 50 5.23 14.69 0.61
CA LEU A 50 5.81 13.62 -0.21
C LEU A 50 4.82 13.19 -1.29
N ASP A 51 5.29 13.01 -2.52
CA ASP A 51 4.49 12.50 -3.64
C ASP A 51 4.95 11.08 -4.00
N LEU A 52 3.98 10.17 -4.12
CA LEU A 52 4.22 8.80 -4.53
C LEU A 52 3.31 8.48 -5.73
N ASN A 53 3.86 8.61 -6.93
CA ASN A 53 3.18 8.35 -8.20
C ASN A 53 1.87 9.14 -8.36
N GLY A 54 1.88 10.43 -8.01
CA GLY A 54 0.72 11.31 -8.09
C GLY A 54 -0.25 11.17 -6.91
N VAL A 55 0.12 10.42 -5.87
CA VAL A 55 -0.58 10.44 -4.59
C VAL A 55 0.28 11.18 -3.57
N LYS A 56 -0.18 12.35 -3.15
CA LYS A 56 0.52 13.21 -2.19
C LYS A 56 0.15 12.81 -0.77
N LEU A 57 1.15 12.52 0.04
CA LEU A 57 1.09 12.50 1.50
C LEU A 57 1.40 13.92 1.98
N ASP A 58 0.36 14.65 2.40
CA ASP A 58 0.43 16.09 2.59
C ASP A 58 0.95 16.47 3.98
N ALA A 59 0.26 16.03 5.02
CA ALA A 59 0.58 16.35 6.41
C ALA A 59 0.14 15.25 7.37
N ILE A 60 0.70 15.28 8.58
CA ILE A 60 0.28 14.47 9.73
C ILE A 60 0.00 15.38 10.93
N THR A 61 -1.05 15.08 11.68
CA THR A 61 -1.35 15.73 12.96
C THR A 61 -1.57 14.66 14.02
N PHE A 62 -0.99 14.86 15.20
CA PHE A 62 -1.18 13.99 16.36
C PHE A 62 -2.10 14.69 17.36
N SER A 63 -3.21 14.06 17.77
CA SER A 63 -4.11 14.65 18.78
C SER A 63 -4.84 13.59 19.59
N GLY A 64 -4.97 13.81 20.90
CA GLY A 64 -5.57 12.87 21.84
C GLY A 64 -4.84 11.52 21.83
N ASN A 65 -5.45 10.51 21.18
CA ASN A 65 -4.86 9.18 21.03
C ASN A 65 -4.90 8.70 19.56
N GLU A 66 -4.92 9.65 18.62
CA GLU A 66 -4.94 9.38 17.19
C GLU A 66 -3.94 10.23 16.42
N ALA A 67 -3.46 9.69 15.30
CA ALA A 67 -2.79 10.44 14.26
C ALA A 67 -3.73 10.55 13.05
N VAL A 68 -3.81 11.74 12.48
CA VAL A 68 -4.58 12.02 11.27
C VAL A 68 -3.60 12.36 10.16
N VAL A 69 -3.67 11.60 9.08
CA VAL A 69 -2.78 11.76 7.92
C VAL A 69 -3.60 12.19 6.72
N VAL A 70 -3.20 13.29 6.08
CA VAL A 70 -3.87 13.83 4.90
C VAL A 70 -3.23 13.25 3.65
N VAL A 71 -4.03 12.56 2.84
CA VAL A 71 -3.59 11.95 1.57
C VAL A 71 -4.44 12.48 0.43
N TRP A 72 -3.80 12.98 -0.63
CA TRP A 72 -4.45 13.50 -1.82
C TRP A 72 -4.09 12.66 -3.04
N ASN A 73 -5.10 11.99 -3.61
CA ASN A 73 -4.96 11.35 -4.91
C ASN A 73 -5.08 12.41 -6.03
N ARG A 74 -3.98 12.68 -6.73
CA ARG A 74 -3.93 13.58 -7.89
C ARG A 74 -3.89 12.82 -9.22
N THR A 75 -3.97 11.50 -9.19
CA THR A 75 -4.02 10.66 -10.39
C THR A 75 -5.42 10.68 -11.02
N PRO A 76 -5.58 10.34 -12.31
CA PRO A 76 -6.88 10.27 -12.97
C PRO A 76 -7.69 9.03 -12.57
N VAL A 77 -7.09 8.07 -11.87
CA VAL A 77 -7.72 6.83 -11.41
C VAL A 77 -7.85 6.82 -9.89
N GLY A 78 -8.73 6.00 -9.33
CA GLY A 78 -8.80 5.90 -7.87
C GLY A 78 -7.67 5.01 -7.33
N VAL A 79 -7.13 5.38 -6.17
CA VAL A 79 -5.98 4.70 -5.56
C VAL A 79 -6.33 4.16 -4.18
N THR A 80 -5.79 3.00 -3.83
CA THR A 80 -5.84 2.51 -2.45
C THR A 80 -4.55 2.88 -1.75
N ALA A 81 -4.66 3.48 -0.57
CA ALA A 81 -3.52 3.93 0.21
C ALA A 81 -3.56 3.34 1.63
N HIS A 82 -2.39 3.00 2.15
CA HIS A 82 -2.20 2.46 3.49
C HIS A 82 -1.14 3.27 4.22
N VAL A 83 -1.40 3.56 5.49
CA VAL A 83 -0.47 4.27 6.38
C VAL A 83 -0.23 3.44 7.63
N GLY A 84 1.04 3.24 7.96
CA GLY A 84 1.53 2.73 9.24
C GLY A 84 2.33 3.82 9.96
N ILE A 85 2.20 3.92 11.28
CA ILE A 85 2.94 4.87 12.10
C ILE A 85 3.50 4.13 13.32
N ALA A 86 4.77 4.36 13.60
CA ALA A 86 5.45 3.97 14.83
C ALA A 86 5.95 5.22 15.57
N LEU A 87 5.87 5.20 16.89
CA LEU A 87 6.21 6.29 17.80
C LEU A 87 7.35 5.85 18.71
N TYR A 88 8.33 6.73 18.90
CA TYR A 88 9.56 6.44 19.62
C TYR A 88 9.85 7.51 20.66
N ASP A 89 10.51 7.14 21.75
CA ASP A 89 11.05 8.09 22.73
C ASP A 89 12.42 8.67 22.30
N GLU A 90 13.03 9.46 23.17
CA GLU A 90 14.35 10.08 22.93
C GLU A 90 15.50 9.06 22.87
N GLN A 91 15.29 7.83 23.37
CA GLN A 91 16.25 6.73 23.38
C GLN A 91 15.99 5.72 22.25
N ASP A 92 15.25 6.13 21.21
CA ASP A 92 14.84 5.30 20.08
C ASP A 92 14.04 4.03 20.47
N GLN A 93 13.46 3.99 21.67
CA GLN A 93 12.62 2.86 22.09
C GLN A 93 11.21 3.00 21.52
N LEU A 94 10.67 1.89 21.01
CA LEU A 94 9.32 1.85 20.46
C LEU A 94 8.28 1.98 21.59
N ILE A 95 7.47 3.04 21.54
CA ILE A 95 6.41 3.29 22.51
C ILE A 95 5.06 2.75 22.04
N ALA A 96 4.75 2.91 20.74
CA ALA A 96 3.55 2.38 20.10
C ALA A 96 3.72 2.29 18.58
N ALA A 97 3.01 1.38 17.95
CA ALA A 97 2.90 1.30 16.50
C ALA A 97 1.50 0.86 16.11
N GLU A 98 0.95 1.50 15.08
CA GLU A 98 -0.32 1.12 14.51
C GLU A 98 -0.34 1.35 13.01
N SER A 99 -1.33 0.77 12.36
CA SER A 99 -1.74 1.14 11.02
C SER A 99 -3.09 1.83 11.08
N ASP A 100 -3.50 2.48 10.00
CA ASP A 100 -4.87 2.99 9.90
C ASP A 100 -5.84 1.87 10.30
N SER A 101 -6.43 2.04 11.48
CA SER A 101 -7.30 1.06 12.14
C SER A 101 -8.56 0.76 11.31
N GLN A 102 -8.89 1.66 10.37
CA GLN A 102 -9.93 1.45 9.39
C GLN A 102 -9.43 0.68 8.16
N SER A 103 -8.14 0.72 7.81
CA SER A 103 -7.60 0.05 6.61
C SER A 103 -7.50 -1.48 6.73
N ILE A 104 -7.34 -2.03 7.95
CA ILE A 104 -7.35 -3.49 8.18
C ILE A 104 -8.79 -4.04 8.25
N LYS A 105 -9.75 -3.26 8.79
CA LYS A 105 -11.16 -3.70 8.93
C LYS A 105 -12.06 -3.28 7.76
N ARG A 106 -11.67 -2.26 6.98
CA ARG A 106 -12.31 -1.83 5.73
C ARG A 106 -11.33 -2.04 4.59
N THR A 107 -11.22 -3.26 4.13
CA THR A 107 -10.66 -3.59 2.82
C THR A 107 -11.26 -2.60 1.79
N LEU A 108 -10.45 -1.70 1.22
CA LEU A 108 -10.74 -0.86 0.03
C LEU A 108 -11.48 0.49 0.20
N SER A 109 -11.02 1.40 1.07
CA SER A 109 -11.41 2.82 0.89
C SER A 109 -10.60 3.44 -0.26
N LYS A 110 -11.04 3.22 -1.51
CA LYS A 110 -10.45 3.80 -2.71
C LYS A 110 -10.58 5.33 -2.68
N ILE A 111 -9.46 6.03 -2.72
CA ILE A 111 -9.39 7.49 -2.81
C ILE A 111 -9.74 7.87 -4.24
N LYS A 112 -10.86 8.58 -4.44
CA LYS A 112 -11.31 9.01 -5.77
C LYS A 112 -10.29 9.97 -6.44
N PRO A 113 -10.24 10.02 -7.78
CA PRO A 113 -9.40 10.98 -8.51
C PRO A 113 -9.63 12.41 -8.02
N GLY A 114 -8.54 13.15 -7.82
CA GLY A 114 -8.54 14.55 -7.37
C GLY A 114 -9.00 14.79 -5.94
N LYS A 115 -9.25 13.75 -5.13
CA LYS A 115 -9.77 13.91 -3.75
C LYS A 115 -8.69 13.74 -2.69
N ALA A 116 -8.79 14.56 -1.64
CA ALA A 116 -8.06 14.40 -0.40
C ALA A 116 -8.91 13.66 0.64
N VAL A 117 -8.28 12.82 1.46
CA VAL A 117 -8.90 12.10 2.56
C VAL A 117 -8.03 12.17 3.81
N ASN A 118 -8.68 12.09 4.96
CA ASN A 118 -8.03 12.03 6.25
C ASN A 118 -8.04 10.58 6.75
N LEU A 119 -6.87 9.95 6.77
CA LEU A 119 -6.69 8.61 7.31
C LEU A 119 -6.44 8.70 8.81
N LYS A 120 -7.24 7.99 9.61
CA LYS A 120 -7.20 8.06 11.08
C LYS A 120 -6.54 6.80 11.67
N ILE A 121 -5.39 6.98 12.29
CA ILE A 121 -4.63 5.94 12.97
C ILE A 121 -4.88 6.09 14.47
N LYS A 122 -5.57 5.13 15.09
CA LYS A 122 -5.83 5.12 16.54
C LYS A 122 -4.86 4.20 17.24
N PHE A 123 -4.12 4.72 18.22
CA PHE A 123 -3.18 3.95 19.03
C PHE A 123 -3.93 3.09 20.07
N LYS A 124 -3.67 1.78 20.14
CA LYS A 124 -4.31 0.93 21.17
C LYS A 124 -3.89 1.32 22.58
N LYS A 125 -2.60 1.64 22.74
CA LYS A 125 -2.07 2.20 23.97
C LYS A 125 -2.52 3.65 24.06
N PHE A 126 -3.15 4.01 25.17
CA PHE A 126 -3.47 5.41 25.45
C PHE A 126 -2.18 6.17 25.75
N ILE A 127 -1.89 7.19 24.95
CA ILE A 127 -0.71 8.05 25.14
C ILE A 127 -1.21 9.49 25.31
N PRO A 128 -1.49 9.94 26.55
CA PRO A 128 -2.03 11.28 26.79
C PRO A 128 -1.08 12.34 26.23
N ASP A 129 -1.60 13.18 25.34
CA ASP A 129 -0.92 14.28 24.66
C ASP A 129 0.42 13.87 24.01
N PHE A 130 0.57 12.59 23.65
CA PHE A 130 1.81 12.02 23.13
C PHE A 130 3.03 12.28 24.03
N LYS A 131 2.82 12.35 25.34
CA LYS A 131 3.90 12.55 26.31
C LYS A 131 4.97 11.45 26.17
N ASN A 132 6.24 11.87 26.23
CA ASN A 132 7.44 11.03 26.06
C ASN A 132 7.65 10.47 24.65
N ILE A 133 6.92 10.93 23.63
CA ILE A 133 7.24 10.64 22.24
C ILE A 133 8.14 11.76 21.70
N ALA A 134 9.31 11.40 21.21
CA ALA A 134 10.26 12.34 20.61
C ALA A 134 10.07 12.43 19.09
N HIS A 135 9.91 11.29 18.42
CA HIS A 135 9.83 11.24 16.97
C HIS A 135 8.95 10.09 16.49
N TYR A 136 8.58 10.15 15.22
CA TYR A 136 7.75 9.13 14.56
C TYR A 136 8.43 8.57 13.32
N LYS A 137 8.04 7.36 12.93
CA LYS A 137 8.29 6.78 11.61
C LYS A 137 6.96 6.42 10.97
N LEU A 138 6.75 6.90 9.76
CA LEU A 138 5.57 6.68 8.95
C LEU A 138 5.94 5.83 7.74
N VAL A 139 5.13 4.83 7.45
CA VAL A 139 5.20 4.03 6.23
C VAL A 139 3.94 4.29 5.42
N PHE A 140 4.10 4.72 4.18
CA PHE A 140 3.00 4.96 3.26
C PHE A 140 3.12 4.02 2.07
N VAL A 141 2.03 3.33 1.74
CA VAL A 141 1.95 2.38 0.63
C VAL A 141 0.76 2.71 -0.24
N THR A 142 0.95 2.75 -1.55
CA THR A 142 -0.14 2.88 -2.51
C THR A 142 -0.23 1.68 -3.43
N LYS A 143 -1.46 1.40 -3.86
CA LYS A 143 -1.82 0.37 -4.82
C LYS A 143 -2.83 0.95 -5.81
N ASN A 144 -2.49 0.85 -7.09
CA ASN A 144 -3.36 1.20 -8.21
C ASN A 144 -4.08 -0.04 -8.75
#